data_AF-A0A1M6L7U9-F1
#
_entry.id   AF-A0A1M6L7U9-F1
#
_cell.length_a   1.000
_cell.length_b   1.000
_cell.length_c   1.000
_cell.angle_alpha   90.00
_cell.angle_beta   90.00
_cell.angle_gamma   90.00
#
_symmetry.space_group_name_H-M   'P 1'
#
loop_
_entity.id
_entity.type
_entity.pdbx_description
1 polymer ?
#
loop_
_entity_poly.entity_id
_entity_poly.type
_entity_poly.pdbx_seq_one_letter_code
_entity_poly.pdbx_strand_id
1 'polypeptide(L)'
;MIVERQKNYISGSEVLKEEVLREQKKKVDSLKEFKKENYKNKRQKQNIKRMNMIKGLSVFFLVAMTIMVRYSIIYSTQKQIINLKSEITKVKCNSDELKVALLKHDNINEIDAKAKTEYGMKEPRIANTYYYDLSKNNFAEVNSNSNKNTTILDRILKYLF
;
A
#
# COMPACT_ATOMS: atom_id res chain seq x y z
N MET A 1 -7.58 -91.33 -5.92
CA MET A 1 -6.13 -91.10 -5.81
C MET A 1 -5.93 -89.87 -4.93
N ILE A 2 -5.55 -90.06 -3.66
CA ILE A 2 -5.30 -88.98 -2.70
C ILE A 2 -3.86 -89.15 -2.28
N VAL A 3 -2.99 -88.25 -2.72
CA VAL A 3 -1.55 -88.28 -2.40
C VAL A 3 -1.37 -87.52 -1.11
N GLU A 4 -1.21 -88.26 -0.02
CA GLU A 4 -0.95 -87.70 1.30
C GLU A 4 0.51 -87.26 1.38
N ARG A 5 0.72 -85.94 1.50
CA ARG A 5 2.04 -85.32 1.51
C ARG A 5 2.66 -85.49 2.91
N GLN A 6 3.43 -86.56 3.09
CA GLN A 6 4.16 -86.81 4.34
C GLN A 6 5.14 -85.66 4.63
N LYS A 7 4.92 -84.97 5.77
CA LYS A 7 5.84 -83.96 6.30
C LYS A 7 6.86 -84.70 7.16
N ASN A 8 8.12 -84.72 6.71
CA ASN A 8 9.25 -85.23 7.48
C ASN A 8 9.51 -84.31 8.67
N TYR A 9 9.16 -84.75 9.88
CA TYR A 9 9.50 -84.07 11.12
C TYR A 9 10.85 -84.61 11.61
N ILE A 10 11.92 -83.82 11.41
CA ILE A 10 13.24 -84.13 11.97
C ILE A 10 13.29 -83.45 13.33
N SER A 11 13.15 -84.23 14.40
CA SER A 11 13.27 -83.75 15.78
C SER A 11 14.69 -84.03 16.29
N GLY A 12 15.53 -83.01 16.28
CA GLY A 12 16.89 -83.04 16.82
C GLY A 12 17.19 -81.78 17.64
N SER A 13 18.15 -81.85 18.57
CA SER A 13 18.47 -80.71 19.47
C SER A 13 18.95 -79.45 18.71
N GLU A 14 19.42 -79.61 17.48
CA GLU A 14 19.81 -78.53 16.57
C GLU A 14 18.61 -77.70 16.08
N VAL A 15 17.42 -78.31 15.95
CA VAL A 15 16.19 -77.59 15.55
C VAL A 15 15.73 -76.63 16.65
N LEU A 16 15.83 -77.05 17.92
CA LEU A 16 15.54 -76.18 19.07
C LEU A 16 16.53 -75.02 19.17
N LYS A 17 17.81 -75.26 18.85
CA LYS A 17 18.84 -74.21 18.83
C LYS A 17 18.57 -73.19 17.72
N GLU A 18 18.10 -73.64 16.56
CA GLU A 18 17.73 -72.75 15.45
C GLU A 18 16.44 -71.96 15.70
N GLU A 19 15.43 -72.55 16.35
CA GLU A 19 14.22 -71.83 16.77
C GLU A 19 14.54 -70.71 17.77
N VAL A 20 15.36 -70.99 18.79
CA VAL A 20 15.78 -69.99 19.78
C VAL A 20 16.55 -68.84 19.11
N LEU A 21 17.43 -69.14 18.14
CA LEU A 21 18.14 -68.12 17.36
C LEU A 21 17.19 -67.28 16.48
N ARG A 22 16.17 -67.89 15.87
CA ARG A 22 15.15 -67.19 15.07
C ARG A 22 14.29 -66.26 15.92
N GLU A 23 13.89 -66.69 17.11
CA GLU A 23 13.13 -65.85 18.04
C GLU A 23 13.96 -64.67 18.55
N GLN A 24 15.23 -64.90 18.90
CA GLN A 24 16.15 -63.82 19.28
C GLN A 24 16.34 -62.81 18.13
N LYS A 25 16.48 -63.29 16.90
CA LYS A 25 16.63 -62.42 15.71
C LYS A 25 15.38 -61.58 15.46
N LYS A 26 14.19 -62.17 15.54
CA LYS A 26 12.90 -61.43 15.47
C LYS A 26 12.78 -60.37 16.57
N LYS A 27 13.20 -60.70 17.79
CA LYS A 27 13.18 -59.76 18.92
C LYS A 27 14.14 -58.58 18.69
N VAL A 28 15.33 -58.84 18.18
CA VAL A 28 16.31 -57.79 17.82
C VAL A 28 15.81 -56.90 16.67
N ASP A 29 15.19 -57.49 15.65
CA ASP A 29 14.67 -56.73 14.51
C ASP A 29 13.46 -55.87 14.91
N SER A 30 12.53 -56.40 15.72
CA SER A 30 11.41 -55.60 16.27
C SER A 30 11.90 -54.44 17.15
N LEU A 31 12.96 -54.63 17.95
CA LEU A 31 13.60 -53.56 18.73
C LEU A 31 14.25 -52.50 17.83
N LYS A 32 14.86 -52.89 16.70
CA LYS A 32 15.42 -51.94 15.73
C LYS A 32 14.34 -51.13 15.04
N GLU A 33 13.23 -51.75 14.65
CA GLU A 33 12.08 -51.07 14.06
C GLU A 33 11.44 -50.09 15.04
N PHE A 34 11.22 -50.51 16.28
CA PHE A 34 10.70 -49.65 17.34
C PHE A 34 11.62 -48.44 17.63
N LYS A 35 12.95 -48.64 17.63
CA LYS A 35 13.91 -47.54 17.74
C LYS A 35 13.82 -46.59 16.54
N LYS A 36 13.70 -47.12 15.32
CA LYS A 36 13.61 -46.33 14.09
C LYS A 36 12.34 -45.49 14.04
N GLU A 37 11.20 -46.05 14.44
CA GLU A 37 9.93 -45.32 14.57
C GLU A 37 10.01 -44.25 15.66
N ASN A 38 10.55 -44.56 16.84
CA ASN A 38 10.73 -43.57 17.89
C ASN A 38 11.63 -42.40 17.47
N TYR A 39 12.70 -42.65 16.72
CA TYR A 39 13.54 -41.59 16.17
C TYR A 39 12.79 -40.73 15.15
N LYS A 40 11.99 -41.34 14.26
CA LYS A 40 11.13 -40.60 13.31
C LYS A 40 10.09 -39.75 14.04
N ASN A 41 9.41 -40.30 15.03
CA ASN A 41 8.39 -39.61 15.83
C ASN A 41 8.99 -38.45 16.63
N LYS A 42 10.18 -38.63 17.21
CA LYS A 42 10.92 -37.54 17.90
C LYS A 42 11.29 -36.43 16.92
N ARG A 43 11.79 -36.75 15.72
CA ARG A 43 12.10 -35.76 14.67
C ARG A 43 10.86 -35.01 14.21
N GLN A 44 9.75 -35.69 13.95
CA GLN A 44 8.50 -35.05 13.55
C GLN A 44 7.99 -34.09 14.64
N LYS A 45 8.00 -34.51 15.91
CA LYS A 45 7.61 -33.63 17.03
C LYS A 45 8.50 -32.38 17.12
N GLN A 46 9.80 -32.51 16.88
CA GLN A 46 10.72 -31.35 16.83
C GLN A 46 10.43 -30.42 15.65
N ASN A 47 10.15 -30.98 14.47
CA ASN A 47 9.82 -30.21 13.27
C ASN A 47 8.50 -29.44 13.43
N ILE A 48 7.48 -30.07 14.03
CA ILE A 48 6.19 -29.41 14.33
C ILE A 48 6.40 -28.24 15.29
N LYS A 49 7.21 -28.40 16.35
CA LYS A 49 7.54 -27.32 17.28
C LYS A 49 8.23 -26.14 16.58
N ARG A 50 9.23 -26.42 15.72
CA ARG A 50 9.93 -25.40 14.93
C ARG A 50 8.98 -24.68 13.96
N MET A 51 8.10 -25.44 13.30
CA MET A 51 7.12 -24.86 12.37
C MET A 51 6.09 -23.98 13.11
N ASN A 52 5.67 -24.35 14.31
CA ASN A 52 4.79 -23.51 15.13
C ASN A 52 5.47 -22.21 15.58
N MET A 53 6.76 -22.25 15.92
CA MET A 53 7.53 -21.04 16.21
C MET A 53 7.63 -20.12 14.97
N ILE A 54 7.96 -20.69 13.81
CA ILE A 54 8.05 -19.92 12.55
C ILE A 54 6.70 -19.30 12.18
N LYS A 55 5.59 -20.05 12.36
CA LYS A 55 4.24 -19.52 12.16
C LYS A 55 3.93 -18.35 13.10
N GLY A 56 4.27 -18.47 14.38
CA GLY A 56 4.09 -17.39 15.35
C GLY A 56 4.88 -16.13 14.96
N LEU A 57 6.15 -16.30 14.57
CA LEU A 57 6.99 -15.20 14.11
C LEU A 57 6.45 -14.55 12.82
N SER A 58 5.92 -15.36 11.89
CA SER A 58 5.33 -14.88 10.65
C SER A 58 4.06 -14.05 10.89
N VAL A 59 3.19 -14.47 11.81
CA VAL A 59 2.01 -13.69 12.19
C VAL A 59 2.41 -12.37 12.83
N PHE A 60 3.39 -12.39 13.74
CA PHE A 60 3.91 -11.15 14.35
C PHE A 60 4.50 -10.19 13.29
N PHE A 61 5.26 -10.72 12.35
CA PHE A 61 5.82 -9.94 11.25
C PHE A 61 4.72 -9.31 10.37
N LEU A 62 3.65 -10.05 10.04
CA LEU A 62 2.53 -9.52 9.27
C LEU A 62 1.81 -8.39 10.00
N VAL A 63 1.63 -8.51 11.32
CA VAL A 63 1.03 -7.44 12.14
C VAL A 63 1.93 -6.20 12.14
N ALA A 64 3.24 -6.37 12.39
CA ALA A 64 4.20 -5.28 12.37
C ALA A 64 4.25 -4.57 10.99
N MET A 65 4.26 -5.35 9.91
CA MET A 65 4.24 -4.83 8.54
C MET A 65 2.95 -4.03 8.26
N THR A 66 1.81 -4.53 8.69
CA THR A 66 0.51 -3.85 8.53
C THR A 66 0.51 -2.49 9.23
N ILE A 67 1.05 -2.45 10.46
CA ILE A 67 1.19 -1.20 11.22
C ILE A 67 2.08 -0.23 10.43
N MET A 68 3.25 -0.68 9.95
CA MET A 68 4.19 0.17 9.22
C MET A 68 3.57 0.78 7.94
N VAL A 69 2.81 -0.02 7.18
CA VAL A 69 2.09 0.48 5.99
C VAL A 69 1.07 1.55 6.38
N ARG A 70 0.26 1.31 7.43
CA ARG A 70 -0.71 2.30 7.92
C ARG A 70 -0.03 3.59 8.36
N TYR A 71 1.10 3.51 9.07
CA TYR A 71 1.89 4.67 9.47
C TYR A 71 2.42 5.45 8.26
N SER A 72 2.90 4.76 7.22
CA SER A 72 3.36 5.40 5.99
C SER A 72 2.25 6.21 5.30
N ILE A 73 1.04 5.66 5.21
CA ILE A 73 -0.13 6.34 4.65
C ILE A 73 -0.47 7.60 5.47
N ILE A 74 -0.53 7.47 6.81
CA ILE A 74 -0.80 8.59 7.71
C ILE A 74 0.23 9.69 7.52
N TYR A 75 1.52 9.34 7.45
CA TYR A 75 2.59 10.30 7.26
C TYR A 75 2.48 11.02 5.90
N SER A 76 2.19 10.28 4.83
CA SER A 76 1.97 10.88 3.51
C SER A 76 0.81 11.87 3.51
N THR A 77 -0.28 11.54 4.22
CA THR A 77 -1.46 12.39 4.35
C THR A 77 -1.15 13.64 5.18
N GLN A 78 -0.43 13.49 6.30
CA GLN A 78 0.03 14.64 7.10
C GLN A 78 0.93 15.58 6.28
N LYS A 79 1.83 15.02 5.47
CA LYS A 79 2.68 15.81 4.58
C LYS A 79 1.87 16.60 3.55
N GLN A 80 0.84 15.99 2.97
CA GLN A 80 -0.08 16.69 2.06
C GLN A 80 -0.81 17.83 2.78
N ILE A 81 -1.33 17.59 3.99
CA ILE A 81 -1.99 18.64 4.80
C ILE A 81 -1.05 19.81 5.08
N ILE A 82 0.21 19.54 5.45
CA ILE A 82 1.21 20.57 5.70
C ILE A 82 1.49 21.39 4.43
N ASN A 83 1.65 20.71 3.29
CA ASN A 83 1.87 21.38 2.01
C ASN A 83 0.68 22.27 1.61
N LEU A 84 -0.55 21.75 1.71
CA LEU A 84 -1.77 22.51 1.47
C LEU A 84 -1.87 23.74 2.39
N LYS A 85 -1.56 23.58 3.67
CA LYS A 85 -1.54 24.70 4.63
C LYS A 85 -0.49 25.76 4.23
N SER A 86 0.68 25.33 3.77
CA SER A 86 1.71 26.24 3.26
C SER A 86 1.24 26.99 2.02
N GLU A 87 0.60 26.30 1.09
CA GLU A 87 0.04 26.91 -0.12
C GLU A 87 -1.06 27.92 0.20
N ILE A 88 -2.00 27.58 1.09
CA ILE A 88 -3.03 28.51 1.58
C ILE A 88 -2.39 29.75 2.20
N THR A 89 -1.33 29.57 2.99
CA THR A 89 -0.62 30.69 3.62
C THR A 89 0.05 31.58 2.58
N LYS A 90 0.66 31.00 1.54
CA LYS A 90 1.22 31.76 0.41
C LYS A 90 0.16 32.53 -0.35
N VAL A 91 -0.96 31.88 -0.69
CA VAL A 91 -2.08 32.54 -1.39
C VAL A 91 -2.63 33.69 -0.56
N LYS A 92 -2.80 33.49 0.76
CA LYS A 92 -3.25 34.56 1.67
C LYS A 92 -2.24 35.72 1.70
N CYS A 93 -0.96 35.42 1.83
CA CYS A 93 0.10 36.44 1.79
C CYS A 93 0.07 37.24 0.49
N ASN A 94 -0.07 36.58 -0.66
CA ASN A 94 -0.19 37.23 -1.96
C ASN A 94 -1.46 38.10 -2.04
N SER A 95 -2.58 37.65 -1.46
CA SER A 95 -3.81 38.42 -1.42
C SER A 95 -3.68 39.67 -0.54
N ASP A 96 -2.99 39.55 0.60
CA ASP A 96 -2.73 40.66 1.51
C ASP A 96 -1.75 41.66 0.87
N GLU A 97 -0.72 41.18 0.18
CA GLU A 97 0.21 42.00 -0.59
C GLU A 97 -0.49 42.75 -1.72
N LEU A 98 -1.34 42.06 -2.50
CA LEU A 98 -2.12 42.69 -3.56
C LEU A 98 -3.08 43.73 -3.00
N LYS A 99 -3.72 43.46 -1.85
CA LYS A 99 -4.58 44.43 -1.18
C LYS A 99 -3.78 45.68 -0.77
N VAL A 100 -2.58 45.52 -0.24
CA VAL A 100 -1.69 46.63 0.11
C VAL A 100 -1.24 47.39 -1.14
N ALA A 101 -0.92 46.69 -2.24
CA ALA A 101 -0.56 47.32 -3.50
C ALA A 101 -1.73 48.13 -4.09
N LEU A 102 -2.94 47.56 -4.06
CA LEU A 102 -4.15 48.29 -4.46
C LEU A 102 -4.35 49.53 -3.61
N LEU A 103 -4.22 49.46 -2.28
CA LEU A 103 -4.32 50.64 -1.41
C LEU A 103 -3.26 51.71 -1.71
N LYS A 104 -2.06 51.34 -2.17
CA LYS A 104 -1.05 52.31 -2.62
C LYS A 104 -1.45 52.99 -3.93
N HIS A 105 -2.04 52.23 -4.86
CA HIS A 105 -2.47 52.74 -6.15
C HIS A 105 -3.86 53.40 -6.12
N ASP A 106 -4.67 53.14 -5.10
CA ASP A 106 -5.97 53.80 -4.84
C ASP A 106 -5.81 55.27 -4.44
N ASN A 107 -4.58 55.79 -4.41
CA ASN A 107 -4.35 57.22 -4.33
C ASN A 107 -4.70 57.84 -5.69
N ILE A 108 -6.01 58.00 -5.93
CA ILE A 108 -6.61 58.56 -7.14
C ILE A 108 -5.93 59.88 -7.54
N ASN A 109 -5.45 60.65 -6.56
CA ASN A 109 -4.73 61.89 -6.77
C ASN A 109 -3.38 61.71 -7.48
N GLU A 110 -2.66 60.62 -7.20
CA GLU A 110 -1.38 60.32 -7.85
C GLU A 110 -1.60 59.81 -9.28
N ILE A 111 -2.65 59.00 -9.49
CA ILE A 111 -3.06 58.56 -10.83
C ILE A 111 -3.53 59.76 -11.68
N ASP A 112 -4.38 60.63 -11.13
CA ASP A 112 -4.87 61.82 -11.84
C ASP A 112 -3.73 62.79 -12.17
N ALA A 113 -2.80 63.00 -11.24
CA ALA A 113 -1.61 63.81 -11.49
C ALA A 113 -0.77 63.23 -12.63
N LYS A 114 -0.45 61.93 -12.60
CA LYS A 114 0.36 61.27 -13.63
C LYS A 114 -0.34 61.21 -14.99
N ALA A 115 -1.66 60.99 -15.00
CA ALA A 115 -2.49 61.03 -16.19
C ALA A 115 -2.44 62.41 -16.87
N LYS A 116 -2.58 63.48 -16.08
CA LYS A 116 -2.54 64.86 -16.58
C LYS A 116 -1.14 65.28 -17.02
N THR A 117 -0.08 64.86 -16.33
CA THR A 117 1.29 65.31 -16.59
C THR A 117 2.05 64.46 -17.61
N GLU A 118 2.07 63.14 -17.47
CA GLU A 118 2.87 62.25 -18.33
C GLU A 118 2.11 61.84 -19.60
N TYR A 119 0.81 61.58 -19.47
CA TYR A 119 -0.02 61.10 -20.59
C TYR A 119 -0.84 62.21 -21.24
N GLY A 120 -0.73 63.45 -20.74
CA GLY A 120 -1.44 64.61 -21.26
C GLY A 120 -2.96 64.46 -21.25
N MET A 121 -3.51 63.59 -20.40
CA MET A 121 -4.94 63.39 -20.28
C MET A 121 -5.60 64.67 -19.79
N LYS A 122 -6.69 65.06 -20.45
CA LYS A 122 -7.50 66.22 -20.08
C LYS A 122 -8.88 65.74 -19.72
N GLU A 123 -9.48 66.38 -18.73
CA GLU A 123 -10.87 66.09 -18.38
C GLU A 123 -11.77 66.29 -19.60
N PRO A 124 -12.60 65.29 -19.96
CA PRO A 124 -13.44 65.38 -21.13
C PRO A 124 -14.52 66.45 -20.90
N ARG A 125 -14.67 67.35 -21.88
CA ARG A 125 -15.81 68.26 -21.93
C ARG A 125 -17.01 67.51 -22.51
N ILE A 126 -18.21 67.82 -22.03
CA ILE A 126 -19.48 67.19 -22.44
C ILE A 126 -19.65 67.16 -23.97
N ALA A 127 -19.12 68.16 -24.69
CA ALA A 127 -19.14 68.22 -26.15
C ALA A 127 -18.32 67.14 -26.88
N ASN A 128 -17.38 66.49 -26.20
CA ASN A 128 -16.44 65.50 -26.78
C ASN A 128 -16.63 64.09 -26.22
N THR A 129 -17.77 63.82 -25.57
CA THR A 129 -18.07 62.51 -24.96
C THR A 129 -18.95 61.68 -25.90
N TYR A 130 -18.47 60.51 -26.30
CA TYR A 130 -19.22 59.54 -27.10
C TYR A 130 -19.66 58.37 -26.21
N TYR A 131 -20.96 58.08 -26.19
CA TYR A 131 -21.51 56.94 -25.47
C TYR A 131 -21.60 55.73 -26.41
N TYR A 132 -20.90 54.66 -26.07
CA TYR A 132 -20.98 53.38 -26.78
C TYR A 132 -21.82 52.39 -25.99
N ASP A 133 -22.77 51.76 -26.67
CA ASP A 133 -23.59 50.70 -26.09
C ASP A 133 -22.82 49.37 -26.09
N LEU A 134 -22.48 48.90 -24.89
CA LEU A 134 -21.76 47.65 -24.63
C LEU A 134 -22.70 46.49 -24.28
N SER A 135 -24.01 46.62 -24.54
CA SER A 135 -25.03 45.61 -24.22
C SER A 135 -24.84 44.26 -24.94
N LYS A 136 -24.01 44.21 -26.00
CA LYS A 136 -23.61 42.95 -26.64
C LYS A 136 -22.45 42.28 -25.90
N ASN A 137 -22.46 40.95 -25.88
CA ASN A 137 -21.40 40.15 -25.31
C ASN A 137 -20.12 40.30 -26.15
N ASN A 138 -19.26 41.25 -25.78
CA ASN A 138 -18.06 41.65 -26.52
C ASN A 138 -16.82 40.82 -26.17
N PHE A 139 -16.99 39.73 -25.41
CA PHE A 139 -15.91 38.85 -25.01
C PHE A 139 -15.91 37.58 -25.87
N ALA A 140 -14.72 37.12 -26.26
CA ALA A 140 -14.56 35.85 -26.94
C ALA A 140 -14.95 34.70 -25.99
N GLU A 141 -15.86 33.83 -26.41
CA GLU A 141 -16.20 32.62 -25.65
C GLU A 141 -14.99 31.68 -25.60
N VAL A 142 -14.45 31.48 -24.39
CA VAL A 142 -13.38 30.52 -24.15
C VAL A 142 -14.00 29.12 -24.05
N ASN A 143 -13.97 28.38 -25.16
CA ASN A 143 -14.33 26.97 -25.20
C ASN A 143 -13.30 26.14 -24.40
N SER A 144 -13.61 25.90 -23.12
CA SER A 144 -12.83 24.99 -22.29
C SER A 144 -13.23 23.54 -22.59
N ASN A 145 -12.59 22.94 -23.58
CA ASN A 145 -12.67 21.50 -23.83
C ASN A 145 -11.90 20.74 -22.74
N SER A 146 -12.57 20.47 -21.62
CA SER A 146 -12.03 19.56 -20.61
C SER A 146 -12.30 18.10 -21.00
N ASN A 147 -11.38 17.53 -21.77
CA ASN A 147 -11.40 16.11 -22.11
C ASN A 147 -10.85 15.30 -20.93
N LYS A 148 -11.72 14.95 -19.96
CA LYS A 148 -11.35 14.12 -18.80
C LYS A 148 -11.63 12.64 -19.09
N ASN A 149 -10.62 11.94 -19.59
CA ASN A 149 -10.62 10.47 -19.66
C ASN A 149 -9.69 9.89 -18.58
N THR A 150 -10.23 9.55 -17.41
CA THR A 150 -9.52 8.79 -16.36
C THR A 150 -10.42 7.79 -15.63
N THR A 151 -11.26 7.05 -16.36
CA THR A 151 -12.22 6.10 -15.76
C THR A 151 -11.56 4.85 -15.13
N ILE A 152 -10.31 4.54 -15.48
CA ILE A 152 -9.63 3.30 -15.06
C ILE A 152 -8.77 3.53 -13.79
N LEU A 153 -8.11 4.67 -13.67
CA LEU A 153 -7.31 5.01 -12.48
C LEU A 153 -8.18 5.29 -11.26
N ASP A 154 -9.34 5.95 -11.44
CA ASP A 154 -10.29 6.22 -10.34
C ASP A 154 -10.90 4.94 -9.76
N ARG A 155 -11.06 3.89 -10.58
CA ARG A 155 -11.57 2.59 -10.12
C ARG A 155 -10.55 1.87 -9.24
N ILE A 156 -9.26 1.98 -9.54
CA ILE A 156 -8.19 1.34 -8.76
C ILE A 156 -7.99 2.10 -7.44
N LEU A 157 -8.04 3.43 -7.46
CA LEU A 157 -7.91 4.25 -6.27
C LEU A 157 -9.01 3.96 -5.23
N LYS A 158 -10.25 3.72 -5.68
CA LYS A 158 -11.42 3.44 -4.82
C LYS A 158 -11.35 2.12 -4.03
N TYR A 159 -10.51 1.16 -4.44
CA TYR A 159 -10.35 -0.10 -3.72
C TYR A 159 -9.10 -0.11 -2.81
N LEU A 160 -8.20 0.86 -2.96
CA LEU A 160 -6.97 0.99 -2.18
C LEU A 160 -7.06 2.02 -1.05
N PHE A 161 -8.03 2.93 -1.10
CA PHE A 161 -8.42 3.87 -0.03
C PHE A 161 -9.84 3.56 0.45
#